data_AF-A0A816F1D5-F1
#
_entry.id   AF-A0A816F1D5-F1
#
_cell.length_a   1.000
_cell.length_b   1.000
_cell.length_c   1.000
_cell.angle_alpha   90.00
_cell.angle_beta   90.00
_cell.angle_gamma   90.00
#
_symmetry.space_group_name_H-M   'P 1'
#
loop_
_entity.id
_entity.type
_entity.pdbx_description
1 polymer ?
#
loop_
_entity_poly.entity_id
_entity_poly.type
_entity_poly.pdbx_seq_one_letter_code
_entity_poly.pdbx_strand_id
1 'polypeptide(L)'
;MINGFGLNGMDHEAAELYKTVPMNLRDEITHSCVLNTYSHSGLLDKARIIFNEIPVKTVKIITIMIACLSRLFLFDGAQKLLDEYEKTNMASFVKYMALLYGLRNSRNRILSEKIYNRMKSLFLNQKENLLSGAILLSNIYSSIGEHQLSNDFRFDQKKKN
;
A
#
# COMPACT_ATOMS: atom_id res chain seq x y z
N MET A 1 21.22 -6.72 -3.04
CA MET A 1 21.51 -6.30 -4.43
C MET A 1 20.25 -5.94 -5.21
N ILE A 2 19.24 -6.82 -5.36
CA ILE A 2 17.97 -6.49 -6.08
C ILE A 2 17.33 -5.21 -5.53
N ASN A 3 17.16 -5.10 -4.20
CA ASN A 3 16.62 -3.88 -3.58
C ASN A 3 17.48 -2.64 -3.86
N GLY A 4 18.81 -2.80 -3.93
CA GLY A 4 19.72 -1.70 -4.23
C GLY A 4 19.51 -1.16 -5.64
N PHE A 5 19.37 -2.03 -6.64
CA PHE A 5 19.01 -1.63 -7.99
C PHE A 5 17.63 -0.96 -8.04
N GLY A 6 16.64 -1.53 -7.35
CA GLY A 6 15.30 -0.94 -7.26
C GLY A 6 15.27 0.47 -6.69
N LEU A 7 16.04 0.74 -5.63
CA LEU A 7 16.13 2.07 -5.02
C LEU A 7 16.81 3.11 -5.92
N ASN A 8 17.61 2.67 -6.90
CA ASN A 8 18.30 3.55 -7.85
C ASN A 8 17.57 3.65 -9.21
N GLY A 9 16.35 3.12 -9.33
CA GLY A 9 15.60 3.13 -10.59
C GLY A 9 16.16 2.19 -11.67
N MET A 10 17.07 1.30 -11.30
CA MET A 10 17.70 0.31 -12.19
C MET A 10 16.82 -0.94 -12.28
N ASP A 11 15.61 -0.79 -12.80
CA ASP A 11 14.59 -1.85 -12.81
C ASP A 11 14.98 -3.03 -13.71
N HIS A 12 15.74 -2.77 -14.78
CA HIS A 12 16.26 -3.79 -15.67
C HIS A 12 17.27 -4.69 -14.96
N GLU A 13 18.23 -4.11 -14.25
CA GLU A 13 19.27 -4.82 -13.51
C GLU A 13 18.68 -5.60 -12.33
N ALA A 14 17.68 -5.02 -11.64
CA ALA A 14 16.93 -5.73 -10.62
C ALA A 14 16.20 -6.95 -11.19
N ALA A 15 15.60 -6.82 -12.38
CA ALA A 15 14.89 -7.89 -13.06
C ALA A 15 15.83 -9.01 -13.53
N GLU A 16 16.96 -8.67 -14.14
CA GLU A 16 17.95 -9.64 -14.59
C GLU A 16 18.53 -10.41 -13.42
N LEU A 17 18.91 -9.72 -12.34
CA LEU A 17 19.40 -10.38 -11.13
C LEU A 17 18.32 -11.29 -10.52
N TYR A 18 17.06 -10.86 -10.49
CA TYR A 18 15.96 -11.70 -10.02
C TYR A 18 15.80 -12.99 -10.85
N LYS A 19 15.94 -12.91 -12.18
CA LYS A 19 15.88 -14.08 -13.07
C LYS A 19 17.02 -15.07 -12.81
N THR A 20 18.21 -14.60 -12.43
CA THR A 20 19.34 -15.48 -12.09
C THR A 20 19.12 -16.29 -10.80
N VAL A 21 18.21 -15.88 -9.92
CA VAL A 21 17.88 -16.65 -8.70
C VAL A 21 17.00 -17.84 -9.10
N PRO A 22 17.44 -19.09 -8.87
CA PRO A 22 16.64 -20.28 -9.16
C PRO A 22 15.28 -20.22 -8.45
N MET A 23 14.22 -20.64 -9.13
CA MET A 23 12.84 -20.52 -8.63
C MET A 23 12.67 -21.14 -7.22
N ASN A 24 13.31 -22.29 -6.97
CA ASN A 24 13.28 -22.99 -5.69
C ASN A 24 14.05 -22.30 -4.55
N LEU A 25 14.87 -21.29 -4.86
CA LEU A 25 15.62 -20.48 -3.90
C LEU A 25 15.03 -19.08 -3.72
N ARG A 26 13.97 -18.74 -4.44
CA ARG A 26 13.29 -17.45 -4.28
C ARG A 26 12.43 -17.49 -3.01
N ASP A 27 12.77 -16.62 -2.07
CA ASP A 27 12.02 -16.41 -0.84
C ASP A 27 11.17 -15.13 -0.90
N GLU A 28 10.42 -14.87 0.17
CA GLU A 28 9.58 -13.67 0.28
C GLU A 28 10.41 -12.38 0.11
N ILE A 29 11.66 -12.36 0.59
CA ILE A 29 12.55 -11.21 0.47
C ILE A 29 12.85 -10.96 -1.02
N THR A 30 13.25 -11.98 -1.75
CA THR A 30 13.58 -11.93 -3.18
C THR A 30 12.39 -11.42 -3.99
N HIS A 31 11.21 -11.98 -3.76
CA HIS A 31 9.96 -11.54 -4.41
C HIS A 31 9.57 -10.10 -4.05
N SER A 32 9.65 -9.73 -2.77
CA SER A 32 9.29 -8.39 -2.32
C SER A 32 10.23 -7.32 -2.87
N CYS A 33 11.53 -7.62 -3.05
CA CYS A 33 12.48 -6.69 -3.63
C CYS A 33 12.15 -6.35 -5.10
N VAL A 34 11.90 -7.37 -5.93
CA VAL A 34 11.59 -7.13 -7.35
C VAL A 34 10.20 -6.50 -7.51
N LEU A 35 9.21 -6.88 -6.69
CA LEU A 35 7.89 -6.26 -6.70
C LEU A 35 7.94 -4.78 -6.30
N ASN A 36 8.71 -4.43 -5.26
CA ASN A 36 8.92 -3.03 -4.89
C ASN A 36 9.58 -2.26 -6.03
N THR A 37 10.59 -2.85 -6.67
CA THR A 37 11.27 -2.25 -7.82
C THR A 37 10.26 -1.90 -8.92
N TYR A 38 9.48 -2.87 -9.38
CA TYR A 38 8.45 -2.62 -10.39
C TYR A 38 7.36 -1.65 -9.91
N SER A 39 6.99 -1.70 -8.63
CA SER A 39 6.03 -0.76 -8.06
C SER A 39 6.54 0.69 -8.09
N HIS A 40 7.83 0.92 -7.82
CA HIS A 40 8.43 2.25 -7.82
C HIS A 40 8.67 2.76 -9.24
N SER A 41 8.99 1.87 -10.17
CA SER A 41 9.16 2.19 -11.60
C SER A 41 7.84 2.27 -12.39
N GLY A 42 6.69 2.04 -11.75
CA GLY A 42 5.38 2.09 -12.41
C GLY A 42 5.11 0.94 -13.39
N LEU A 43 5.87 -0.16 -13.31
CA LEU A 43 5.81 -1.29 -14.23
C LEU A 43 4.79 -2.34 -13.76
N LEU A 44 3.51 -1.98 -13.82
CA LEU A 44 2.42 -2.81 -13.28
C LEU A 44 2.36 -4.21 -13.88
N ASP A 45 2.53 -4.35 -15.20
CA ASP A 45 2.41 -5.64 -15.86
C ASP A 45 3.50 -6.61 -15.39
N LYS A 46 4.73 -6.13 -15.24
CA LYS A 46 5.83 -6.90 -14.65
C LYS A 46 5.54 -7.25 -13.19
N ALA A 47 5.00 -6.32 -12.40
CA ALA A 47 4.60 -6.58 -11.03
C ALA A 47 3.50 -7.67 -10.94
N ARG A 48 2.51 -7.64 -11.85
CA ARG A 48 1.45 -8.66 -11.93
C ARG A 48 1.98 -10.04 -12.23
N ILE A 49 2.94 -10.15 -13.16
CA ILE A 49 3.58 -11.44 -13.49
C ILE A 49 4.20 -12.04 -12.23
N ILE A 50 5.09 -11.29 -11.54
CA ILE A 50 5.73 -11.78 -10.32
C ILE A 50 4.70 -12.08 -9.22
N PHE A 51 3.72 -11.20 -9.03
CA PHE A 51 2.68 -11.40 -8.02
C PHE A 51 1.90 -12.71 -8.26
N ASN A 52 1.60 -13.04 -9.52
CA ASN A 52 0.89 -14.25 -9.88
C ASN A 52 1.75 -15.52 -9.76
N GLU A 53 3.07 -15.42 -9.99
CA GLU A 53 4.02 -16.53 -9.78
C GLU A 53 4.16 -16.95 -8.31
N ILE A 54 3.91 -16.04 -7.36
CA ILE A 54 4.02 -16.32 -5.93
C ILE A 54 2.84 -17.20 -5.48
N PRO A 55 3.07 -18.45 -5.06
CA PRO A 55 2.00 -19.38 -4.70
C PRO A 55 1.29 -18.96 -3.41
N VAL A 56 2.05 -18.54 -2.39
CA VAL A 56 1.52 -18.10 -1.10
C VAL A 56 1.82 -16.61 -0.92
N LYS A 57 0.77 -15.81 -1.03
CA LYS A 57 0.87 -14.35 -0.92
C LYS A 57 0.75 -13.94 0.54
N THR A 58 1.85 -13.48 1.10
CA THR A 58 1.88 -12.95 2.46
C THR A 58 1.29 -11.54 2.51
N VAL A 59 1.02 -11.05 3.72
CA VAL A 59 0.58 -9.66 3.95
C VAL A 59 1.53 -8.66 3.28
N LYS A 60 2.85 -8.91 3.32
CA LYS A 60 3.87 -8.06 2.71
C LYS A 60 3.70 -7.99 1.19
N ILE A 61 3.61 -9.15 0.52
CA ILE A 61 3.46 -9.24 -0.94
C ILE A 61 2.17 -8.56 -1.40
N ILE A 62 1.06 -8.77 -0.69
CA ILE A 62 -0.23 -8.13 -0.98
C ILE A 62 -0.14 -6.62 -0.79
N THR A 63 0.49 -6.16 0.29
CA THR A 63 0.66 -4.72 0.59
C THR A 63 1.43 -4.01 -0.52
N ILE A 64 2.49 -4.62 -1.05
CA ILE A 64 3.27 -4.06 -2.17
C ILE A 64 2.40 -3.91 -3.41
N MET A 65 1.57 -4.91 -3.72
CA MET A 65 0.69 -4.87 -4.88
C MET A 65 -0.42 -3.81 -4.74
N ILE A 66 -1.01 -3.66 -3.55
CA ILE A 66 -1.95 -2.57 -3.23
C ILE A 66 -1.25 -1.22 -3.42
N ALA A 67 -0.03 -1.06 -2.89
CA ALA A 67 0.73 0.18 -3.03
C ALA A 67 1.05 0.50 -4.50
N CYS A 68 1.41 -0.51 -5.31
CA CYS A 68 1.65 -0.37 -6.74
C CYS A 68 0.41 0.16 -7.47
N LEU A 69 -0.74 -0.49 -7.27
CA LEU A 69 -2.00 -0.07 -7.88
C LEU A 69 -2.40 1.35 -7.43
N SER A 70 -2.22 1.65 -6.15
CA SER A 70 -2.60 2.95 -5.57
C SER A 70 -1.73 4.09 -6.08
N ARG A 71 -0.41 3.86 -6.28
CA ARG A 71 0.51 4.85 -6.90
C ARG A 71 0.15 5.15 -8.35
N LEU A 72 -0.42 4.18 -9.06
CA LEU A 72 -0.88 4.32 -10.44
C LEU A 72 -2.33 4.80 -10.56
N PHE A 73 -2.93 5.26 -9.45
CA PHE A 73 -4.33 5.71 -9.39
C PHE A 73 -5.37 4.64 -9.76
N LEU A 74 -4.99 3.36 -9.74
CA LEU A 74 -5.86 2.21 -10.03
C LEU A 74 -6.59 1.74 -8.76
N PHE A 75 -7.38 2.66 -8.18
CA PHE A 75 -7.98 2.46 -6.86
C PHE A 75 -9.02 1.33 -6.81
N ASP A 76 -9.72 1.06 -7.90
CA ASP A 76 -10.67 -0.05 -7.96
C ASP A 76 -9.96 -1.40 -7.85
N GLY A 77 -8.83 -1.55 -8.55
CA GLY A 77 -7.98 -2.72 -8.45
C GLY A 77 -7.38 -2.88 -7.04
N ALA A 78 -6.93 -1.76 -6.45
CA ALA A 78 -6.36 -1.76 -5.10
C ALA A 78 -7.41 -2.14 -4.04
N GLN A 79 -8.63 -1.61 -4.13
CA GLN A 79 -9.75 -1.96 -3.27
C GLN A 79 -10.17 -3.42 -3.43
N LYS A 80 -10.29 -3.90 -4.67
CA LYS A 80 -10.64 -5.30 -4.94
C LYS A 80 -9.65 -6.25 -4.27
N LEU A 81 -8.35 -5.96 -4.36
CA LEU A 81 -7.31 -6.77 -3.74
C LEU A 81 -7.36 -6.69 -2.21
N LEU A 82 -7.62 -5.50 -1.65
CA LEU A 82 -7.84 -5.33 -0.21
C LEU A 82 -9.02 -6.17 0.28
N ASP A 83 -10.15 -6.12 -0.43
CA ASP A 83 -11.38 -6.86 -0.13
C ASP A 83 -11.20 -8.37 -0.20
N GLU A 84 -10.54 -8.85 -1.24
CA GLU A 84 -10.25 -10.27 -1.45
C GLU A 84 -9.49 -10.85 -0.25
N TYR A 85 -8.41 -10.18 0.16
CA TYR A 85 -7.57 -10.65 1.27
C TYR A 85 -8.08 -10.26 2.66
N GLU A 86 -9.19 -9.53 2.76
CA GLU A 86 -9.90 -9.40 4.03
C GLU A 86 -10.83 -10.58 4.26
N LYS A 87 -11.51 -11.06 3.21
CA LYS A 87 -12.39 -12.23 3.27
C LYS A 87 -11.64 -13.50 3.66
N THR A 88 -10.34 -13.56 3.43
CA THR A 88 -9.48 -14.69 3.81
C THR A 88 -8.87 -14.55 5.22
N ASN A 89 -9.45 -13.73 6.10
CA ASN A 89 -8.93 -13.42 7.44
C ASN A 89 -7.50 -12.83 7.47
N MET A 90 -7.01 -12.29 6.35
CA MET A 90 -5.70 -11.63 6.29
C MET A 90 -5.82 -10.12 6.44
N ALA A 91 -6.89 -9.59 7.05
CA ALA A 91 -7.05 -8.15 7.31
C ALA A 91 -5.82 -7.58 8.01
N SER A 92 -5.28 -6.48 7.51
CA SER A 92 -4.06 -5.89 8.06
C SER A 92 -4.04 -4.38 7.89
N PHE A 93 -3.69 -3.67 8.97
CA PHE A 93 -3.59 -2.22 9.00
C PHE A 93 -2.66 -1.67 7.90
N VAL A 94 -1.53 -2.34 7.63
CA VAL A 94 -0.56 -1.86 6.63
C VAL A 94 -1.12 -1.89 5.20
N LYS A 95 -2.07 -2.79 4.89
CA LYS A 95 -2.75 -2.83 3.58
C LYS A 95 -3.66 -1.63 3.37
N TYR A 96 -4.35 -1.20 4.42
CA TYR A 96 -5.16 0.03 4.40
C TYR A 96 -4.30 1.27 4.24
N MET A 97 -3.20 1.35 4.99
CA MET A 97 -2.24 2.45 4.86
C MET A 97 -1.68 2.54 3.44
N ALA A 98 -1.31 1.43 2.83
CA ALA A 98 -0.82 1.40 1.44
C ALA A 98 -1.81 2.01 0.44
N LEU A 99 -3.10 1.72 0.59
CA LEU A 99 -4.16 2.33 -0.23
C LEU A 99 -4.34 3.82 0.07
N LEU A 100 -4.42 4.21 1.35
CA LEU A 100 -4.54 5.61 1.75
C LEU A 100 -3.36 6.48 1.28
N TYR A 101 -2.14 5.93 1.25
CA TYR A 101 -0.97 6.65 0.77
C TYR A 101 -1.10 7.02 -0.71
N GLY A 102 -1.60 6.13 -1.56
CA GLY A 102 -1.86 6.47 -2.96
C GLY A 102 -3.02 7.46 -3.11
N LEU A 103 -4.04 7.35 -2.26
CA LEU A 103 -5.18 8.27 -2.25
C LEU A 103 -4.79 9.71 -1.87
N ARG A 104 -3.69 9.91 -1.15
CA ARG A 104 -3.18 11.26 -0.82
C ARG A 104 -3.06 12.17 -2.03
N ASN A 105 -2.61 11.64 -3.17
CA ASN A 105 -2.45 12.46 -4.38
C ASN A 105 -3.69 12.47 -5.27
N SER A 106 -4.80 11.84 -4.86
CA SER A 106 -5.90 11.47 -5.76
C SER A 106 -7.09 12.43 -5.83
N ARG A 107 -7.12 13.51 -5.03
CA ARG A 107 -8.34 14.34 -4.81
C ARG A 107 -9.62 13.56 -4.47
N ASN A 108 -9.54 12.24 -4.24
CA ASN A 108 -10.68 11.39 -3.96
C ASN A 108 -10.94 11.31 -2.46
N ARG A 109 -11.51 12.39 -1.93
CA ARG A 109 -11.86 12.51 -0.52
C ARG A 109 -12.81 11.41 -0.05
N ILE A 110 -13.88 11.17 -0.81
CA ILE A 110 -14.92 10.20 -0.46
C ILE A 110 -14.33 8.81 -0.25
N LEU A 111 -13.47 8.36 -1.18
CA LEU A 111 -12.83 7.07 -1.04
C LEU A 111 -11.84 7.04 0.14
N SER A 112 -11.09 8.13 0.35
CA SER A 112 -10.15 8.24 1.47
C SER A 112 -10.85 8.08 2.83
N GLU A 113 -11.97 8.79 3.02
CA GLU A 113 -12.78 8.68 4.24
C GLU A 113 -13.37 7.28 4.40
N LYS A 114 -13.90 6.69 3.31
CA LYS A 114 -14.45 5.33 3.32
C LYS A 114 -13.40 4.30 3.78
N ILE A 115 -12.20 4.35 3.21
CA ILE A 115 -11.10 3.42 3.54
C ILE A 115 -10.63 3.63 4.98
N TYR A 116 -10.48 4.88 5.43
CA TYR A 116 -10.12 5.18 6.81
C TYR A 116 -11.16 4.70 7.83
N ASN A 117 -12.45 4.93 7.57
CA ASN A 117 -13.52 4.50 8.48
C ASN A 117 -13.60 2.98 8.59
N ARG A 118 -13.44 2.26 7.46
CA ARG A 118 -13.38 0.80 7.47
C ARG A 118 -12.17 0.30 8.26
N MET A 119 -10.98 0.86 8.01
CA MET A 119 -9.77 0.57 8.80
C MET A 119 -10.00 0.77 10.30
N LYS A 120 -10.58 1.91 10.69
CA LYS A 120 -10.87 2.22 12.08
C LYS A 120 -11.80 1.20 12.72
N SER A 121 -12.82 0.75 12.01
CA SER A 121 -13.78 -0.23 12.51
C SER A 121 -13.14 -1.60 12.79
N LEU A 122 -12.15 -2.01 11.99
CA LEU A 122 -11.46 -3.29 12.13
C LEU A 122 -10.33 -3.26 13.17
N PHE A 123 -9.68 -2.11 13.37
CA PHE A 123 -8.48 -2.00 14.21
C PHE A 123 -8.69 -1.09 15.44
N LEU A 124 -9.93 -1.02 15.95
CA LEU A 124 -10.32 -0.12 17.05
C LEU A 124 -9.47 -0.28 18.33
N ASN A 125 -8.93 -1.48 18.56
CA ASN A 125 -8.10 -1.80 19.73
C ASN A 125 -6.61 -1.44 19.55
N GLN A 126 -6.19 -1.00 18.36
CA GLN A 126 -4.78 -0.71 18.03
C GLN A 126 -4.54 0.80 17.96
N LYS A 127 -4.52 1.48 19.11
CA LYS A 127 -4.49 2.96 19.20
C LYS A 127 -3.37 3.62 18.40
N GLU A 128 -2.14 3.09 18.46
CA GLU A 128 -0.98 3.64 17.72
C GLU A 128 -1.16 3.58 16.20
N ASN A 129 -1.73 2.48 15.71
CA ASN A 129 -2.06 2.30 14.30
C ASN A 129 -3.14 3.31 13.87
N LEU A 130 -4.19 3.48 14.67
CA LEU A 130 -5.25 4.45 14.36
C LEU A 130 -4.74 5.89 14.29
N LEU A 131 -3.79 6.28 15.16
CA LEU A 131 -3.16 7.59 15.12
C LEU A 131 -2.44 7.83 13.77
N SER A 132 -1.66 6.84 13.32
CA SER A 132 -0.95 6.92 12.04
C SER A 132 -1.91 7.07 10.86
N GLY A 133 -3.01 6.31 10.87
CA GLY A 133 -4.08 6.42 9.88
C GLY A 133 -4.76 7.79 9.87
N ALA A 134 -5.00 8.36 11.06
CA ALA A 134 -5.64 9.66 11.22
C ALA A 134 -4.74 10.80 10.70
N ILE A 135 -3.45 10.74 11.02
CA ILE A 135 -2.45 11.68 10.48
C ILE A 135 -2.46 11.63 8.95
N LEU A 136 -2.49 10.43 8.36
CA LEU A 136 -2.54 10.27 6.92
C LEU A 136 -3.80 10.91 6.33
N LEU A 137 -5.00 10.59 6.84
CA LEU A 137 -6.26 11.20 6.35
C LEU A 137 -6.26 12.73 6.44
N SER A 138 -5.75 13.30 7.54
CA SER A 138 -5.60 14.75 7.68
C SER A 138 -4.63 15.34 6.64
N ASN A 139 -3.55 14.63 6.32
CA ASN A 139 -2.64 15.05 5.25
C ASN A 139 -3.32 14.95 3.88
N ILE A 140 -4.23 14.00 3.66
CA ILE A 140 -5.07 13.96 2.45
C ILE A 140 -5.93 15.21 2.36
N TYR A 141 -6.68 15.56 3.41
CA TYR A 141 -7.48 16.80 3.44
C TYR A 141 -6.64 18.04 3.12
N SER A 142 -5.46 18.13 3.72
CA SER A 142 -4.53 19.24 3.47
C SER A 142 -4.05 19.28 2.02
N SER A 143 -3.76 18.13 1.42
CA SER A 143 -3.27 18.03 0.03
C SER A 143 -4.32 18.35 -1.03
N ILE A 144 -5.61 18.25 -0.68
CA ILE A 144 -6.72 18.59 -1.58
C ILE A 144 -7.24 20.02 -1.36
N GLY A 145 -6.61 20.80 -0.48
CA GLY A 145 -6.97 22.20 -0.17
C GLY A 145 -8.02 22.36 0.94
N GLU A 146 -8.47 21.27 1.55
CA GLU A 146 -9.46 21.29 2.64
C GLU A 146 -8.79 21.51 4.01
N HIS A 147 -8.11 22.65 4.16
CA HIS A 147 -7.33 22.98 5.35
C HIS A 147 -8.17 23.07 6.63
N GLN A 148 -9.38 23.62 6.54
CA GLN A 148 -10.28 23.71 7.69
C GLN A 148 -10.66 22.32 8.21
N LEU A 149 -11.07 21.41 7.32
CA LEU A 149 -11.40 20.03 7.68
C LEU A 149 -10.21 19.30 8.29
N SER A 150 -9.00 19.51 7.76
CA SER A 150 -7.77 18.96 8.33
C SER A 150 -7.54 19.42 9.78
N ASN A 151 -7.72 20.71 10.06
CA ASN A 151 -7.55 21.27 11.39
C ASN A 151 -8.60 20.75 12.38
N ASP A 152 -9.87 20.76 11.98
CA ASP A 152 -10.98 20.26 12.78
C ASP A 152 -10.77 18.78 13.12
N PHE A 153 -10.40 17.98 12.12
CA PHE A 153 -10.12 16.57 12.31
C PHE A 153 -8.95 16.32 13.27
N ARG A 154 -7.84 17.07 13.15
CA ARG A 154 -6.68 16.97 14.06
C ARG A 154 -7.06 17.33 15.50
N PHE A 155 -7.87 18.38 15.66
CA PHE A 155 -8.36 18.80 16.97
C PHE A 155 -9.23 17.71 17.62
N ASP A 156 -10.12 17.10 16.84
CA ASP A 156 -10.97 15.99 17.31
C ASP A 156 -10.18 14.74 17.71
N GLN A 157 -9.09 14.42 17.01
CA GLN A 157 -8.25 13.28 17.41
C GLN A 157 -7.52 13.54 18.74
N LYS A 158 -7.06 14.78 18.98
CA LYS A 158 -6.39 15.15 20.25
C LYS A 158 -7.30 15.01 21.47
N LYS A 159 -8.61 15.25 21.32
CA LYS A 159 -9.59 15.08 22.40
C LYS A 159 -9.86 13.61 22.75
N LYS A 160 -9.55 12.67 21.86
CA LYS A 160 -9.87 11.24 21.99
C LYS A 160 -8.69 10.40 22.49
N ASN A 161 -7.51 11.00 22.59
CA ASN A 161 -6.30 10.40 23.15
C ASN A 161 -6.14 10.80 24.61
#